data_AF-A0A1V4UY52-F1
#
_entry.id   AF-A0A1V4UY52-F1
#
_cell.length_a   1.000
_cell.length_b   1.000
_cell.length_c   1.000
_cell.angle_alpha   90.00
_cell.angle_beta   90.00
_cell.angle_gamma   90.00
#
_symmetry.space_group_name_H-M   'P 1'
#
loop_
_entity.id
_entity.type
_entity.pdbx_description
1 polymer ?
#
loop_
_entity_poly.entity_id
_entity_poly.type
_entity_poly.pdbx_seq_one_letter_code
_entity_poly.pdbx_strand_id
1 'polypeptide(L)'
;MTRIEITEESGADDLAPLALAFNQIISLPVTIRSARSPGVRVEKGVIVDKSYTGPVLEKVLQSGRPERTIPGDGAFKGVPVSVAPIKVGDQVVAAVGVVDVVGTIDIPEVFGAYTEVVRQVSQGR
;
A
#
# COMPACT_ATOMS: atom_id res chain seq x y z
N MET A 1 -18.06 24.66 -8.37
CA MET A 1 -16.78 24.33 -7.70
C MET A 1 -16.74 22.83 -7.49
N THR A 2 -15.63 22.18 -7.84
CA THR A 2 -15.43 20.74 -7.58
C THR A 2 -14.85 20.57 -6.18
N ARG A 3 -15.41 19.66 -5.37
CA ARG A 3 -14.95 19.36 -4.01
C ARG A 3 -14.75 17.86 -3.87
N ILE A 4 -13.72 17.46 -3.14
CA ILE A 4 -13.48 16.08 -2.70
C ILE A 4 -13.67 16.06 -1.19
N GLU A 5 -14.48 15.13 -0.70
CA GLU A 5 -14.72 14.89 0.72
C GLU A 5 -14.46 13.41 1.03
N ILE A 6 -13.74 13.15 2.11
CA ILE A 6 -13.50 11.80 2.61
C ILE A 6 -14.15 11.70 3.98
N THR A 7 -15.05 10.74 4.13
CA THR A 7 -15.75 10.42 5.37
C THR A 7 -15.52 8.95 5.73
N GLU A 8 -16.00 8.55 6.90
CA GLU A 8 -16.01 7.14 7.30
C GLU A 8 -16.82 6.24 6.37
N GLU A 9 -17.72 6.81 5.56
CA GLU A 9 -18.64 6.07 4.68
C GLU A 9 -18.28 6.20 3.20
N SER A 10 -17.25 6.98 2.85
CA SER A 10 -16.80 7.18 1.47
C SER A 10 -16.58 5.85 0.76
N GLY A 11 -17.24 5.68 -0.37
CA GLY A 11 -17.15 4.49 -1.20
C GLY A 11 -15.98 4.56 -2.18
N ALA A 12 -15.81 3.51 -2.98
CA ALA A 12 -14.72 3.42 -3.95
C ALA A 12 -14.68 4.59 -4.95
N ASP A 13 -15.83 5.10 -5.39
CA ASP A 13 -15.89 6.21 -6.35
C ASP A 13 -15.45 7.55 -5.74
N ASP A 14 -15.70 7.77 -4.45
CA ASP A 14 -15.22 8.96 -3.71
C ASP A 14 -13.70 8.91 -3.52
N LEU A 15 -13.16 7.71 -3.31
CA LEU A 15 -11.74 7.47 -3.02
C LEU A 15 -10.89 7.32 -4.30
N ALA A 16 -11.51 6.95 -5.42
CA ALA A 16 -10.84 6.65 -6.69
C ALA A 16 -9.95 7.79 -7.23
N PRO A 17 -10.37 9.08 -7.21
CA PRO A 17 -9.52 10.17 -7.71
C PRO A 17 -8.17 10.25 -6.99
N LEU A 18 -8.15 10.03 -5.67
CA LEU A 18 -6.92 10.02 -4.88
C LEU A 18 -6.09 8.77 -5.11
N ALA A 19 -6.72 7.59 -5.15
CA ALA A 19 -6.02 6.34 -5.42
C ALA A 19 -5.33 6.34 -6.79
N LEU A 20 -5.99 6.89 -7.81
CA LEU A 20 -5.42 7.07 -9.15
C LEU A 20 -4.23 8.04 -9.13
N ALA A 21 -4.36 9.19 -8.46
CA ALA A 21 -3.27 10.16 -8.35
C ALA A 21 -2.04 9.57 -7.65
N PHE A 22 -2.22 8.86 -6.52
CA PHE A 22 -1.12 8.20 -5.82
C PHE A 22 -0.49 7.08 -6.65
N ASN A 23 -1.30 6.28 -7.36
CA ASN A 23 -0.78 5.22 -8.22
C ASN A 23 0.08 5.80 -9.36
N GLN A 24 -0.28 6.95 -9.93
CA GLN A 24 0.52 7.61 -10.96
C GLN A 24 1.87 8.12 -10.43
N ILE A 25 1.90 8.64 -9.20
CA ILE A 25 3.14 9.15 -8.57
C ILE A 25 4.06 7.98 -8.18
N ILE A 26 3.51 6.97 -7.53
CA ILE A 26 4.29 5.88 -6.93
C ILE A 26 4.59 4.78 -7.96
N SER A 27 3.75 4.65 -8.99
CA SER A 27 3.82 3.56 -9.99
C SER A 27 3.73 2.14 -9.39
N LEU A 28 3.14 2.01 -8.20
CA LEU A 28 2.87 0.73 -7.51
C LEU A 28 1.37 0.61 -7.16
N PRO A 29 0.83 -0.60 -6.94
CA PRO A 29 -0.55 -0.78 -6.49
C PRO A 29 -0.89 0.09 -5.29
N VAL A 30 -2.00 0.82 -5.38
CA VAL A 30 -2.54 1.67 -4.31
C VAL A 30 -3.93 1.20 -3.94
N THR A 31 -4.21 1.22 -2.65
CA THR A 31 -5.50 0.89 -2.06
C THR A 31 -5.92 1.99 -1.10
N ILE A 32 -7.21 2.32 -1.07
CA ILE A 32 -7.77 3.23 -0.07
C ILE A 32 -9.10 2.65 0.37
N ARG A 33 -9.37 2.64 1.67
CA ARG A 33 -10.63 2.19 2.26
C ARG A 33 -11.05 3.13 3.39
N SER A 34 -12.33 3.48 3.46
CA SER A 34 -12.90 4.22 4.59
C SER A 34 -13.20 3.30 5.78
N ALA A 35 -13.48 3.88 6.95
CA ALA A 35 -13.71 3.10 8.16
C ALA A 35 -14.92 2.14 8.06
N ARG A 36 -15.98 2.52 7.33
CA ARG A 36 -17.28 1.81 7.28
C ARG A 36 -17.65 1.27 5.91
N SER A 37 -16.95 1.64 4.83
CA SER A 37 -17.25 1.16 3.48
C SER A 37 -16.05 0.44 2.84
N PRO A 38 -16.30 -0.57 1.99
CA PRO A 38 -15.27 -1.12 1.12
C PRO A 38 -14.62 -0.04 0.25
N GLY A 39 -13.35 -0.29 -0.05
CA GLY A 39 -12.47 0.67 -0.68
C GLY A 39 -12.26 0.43 -2.17
N VAL A 40 -11.23 1.08 -2.68
CA VAL A 40 -10.78 0.96 -4.07
C VAL A 40 -9.37 0.38 -4.11
N ARG A 41 -9.10 -0.44 -5.13
CA ARG A 41 -7.74 -0.86 -5.52
C ARG A 41 -7.45 -0.38 -6.93
N VAL A 42 -6.32 0.29 -7.06
CA VAL A 42 -5.81 0.82 -8.32
C VAL A 42 -4.47 0.18 -8.64
N GLU A 43 -4.34 -0.30 -9.85
CA GLU A 43 -3.12 -0.90 -10.38
C GLU A 43 -2.90 -0.38 -11.81
N LYS A 44 -1.66 -0.04 -12.17
CA LYS A 44 -1.30 0.39 -13.53
C LYS A 44 -2.21 1.49 -14.11
N GLY A 45 -2.59 2.47 -13.29
CA GLY A 45 -3.43 3.61 -13.66
C GLY A 45 -4.91 3.28 -13.83
N VAL A 46 -5.36 2.08 -13.49
CA VAL A 46 -6.75 1.64 -13.64
C VAL A 46 -7.33 1.13 -12.33
N ILE A 47 -8.64 1.35 -12.13
CA ILE A 47 -9.38 0.79 -11.01
C ILE A 47 -9.63 -0.69 -11.31
N VAL A 48 -9.05 -1.57 -10.50
CA VAL A 48 -9.17 -3.04 -10.66
C VAL A 48 -10.16 -3.65 -9.67
N ASP A 49 -10.50 -2.94 -8.59
CA ASP A 49 -11.50 -3.37 -7.61
C ASP A 49 -12.17 -2.15 -6.96
N LYS A 50 -13.50 -2.17 -6.85
CA LYS A 50 -14.34 -1.13 -6.23
C LYS A 50 -15.02 -1.60 -4.93
N SER A 51 -14.73 -2.80 -4.47
CA SER A 51 -15.21 -3.35 -3.19
C SER A 51 -14.04 -3.90 -2.37
N TYR A 52 -12.90 -3.20 -2.45
CA TYR A 52 -11.65 -3.70 -1.91
C TYR A 52 -11.66 -3.71 -0.38
N THR A 53 -11.20 -4.82 0.18
CA THR A 53 -10.91 -4.99 1.61
C THR A 53 -9.45 -5.37 1.75
N GLY A 54 -8.90 -5.28 2.97
CA GLY A 54 -7.54 -5.73 3.18
C GLY A 54 -7.22 -5.84 4.66
N PRO A 55 -6.59 -6.94 5.10
CA PRO A 55 -6.32 -7.19 6.51
C PRO A 55 -5.51 -6.07 7.16
N VAL A 56 -4.52 -5.51 6.43
CA VAL A 56 -3.68 -4.43 6.94
C VAL A 56 -4.40 -3.08 6.96
N LEU A 57 -5.27 -2.80 5.97
CA LEU A 57 -6.12 -1.61 6.01
C LEU A 57 -7.06 -1.65 7.22
N GLU A 58 -7.70 -2.78 7.48
CA GLU A 58 -8.60 -2.96 8.62
C GLU A 58 -7.88 -2.81 9.95
N LYS A 59 -6.68 -3.40 10.07
CA LYS A 59 -5.84 -3.25 11.27
C LYS A 59 -5.39 -1.81 11.50
N VAL A 60 -5.04 -1.07 10.45
CA VAL A 60 -4.68 0.35 10.55
C VAL A 60 -5.89 1.22 10.89
N LEU A 61 -7.07 0.92 10.32
CA LEU A 61 -8.33 1.60 10.69
C LEU A 61 -8.65 1.41 12.18
N GLN A 62 -8.48 0.19 12.71
CA GLN A 62 -8.74 -0.12 14.12
C GLN A 62 -7.71 0.49 15.08
N SER A 63 -6.42 0.39 14.74
CA SER A 63 -5.34 0.84 15.62
C SER A 63 -5.07 2.34 15.53
N GLY A 64 -5.43 2.97 14.41
CA GLY A 64 -5.09 4.35 14.08
C GLY A 64 -3.58 4.61 14.00
N ARG A 65 -2.77 3.57 13.75
CA ARG A 65 -1.31 3.67 13.63
C ARG A 65 -0.86 3.18 12.26
N PRO A 66 0.19 3.76 11.67
CA PRO A 66 0.76 3.24 10.43
C PRO A 66 1.36 1.84 10.66
N GLU A 67 1.31 1.01 9.62
CA GLU A 67 1.84 -0.36 9.65
C GLU A 67 2.57 -0.69 8.34
N ARG A 68 3.73 -1.31 8.48
CA ARG A 68 4.47 -1.94 7.38
C ARG A 68 4.65 -3.41 7.70
N THR A 69 4.15 -4.29 6.85
CA THR A 69 4.13 -5.72 7.12
C THR A 69 3.96 -6.53 5.83
N ILE A 70 4.05 -7.85 5.94
CA ILE A 70 3.73 -8.80 4.89
C ILE A 70 2.40 -9.46 5.27
N PRO A 71 1.29 -9.21 4.54
CA PRO A 71 0.00 -9.82 4.83
C PRO A 71 0.04 -11.34 4.70
N GLY A 72 -0.60 -12.05 5.64
CA GLY A 72 -0.77 -13.50 5.58
C GLY A 72 -1.90 -13.97 4.66
N ASP A 73 -2.80 -13.06 4.27
CA ASP A 73 -3.97 -13.29 3.42
C ASP A 73 -4.31 -12.05 2.57
N GLY A 74 -5.42 -12.13 1.82
CA GLY A 74 -5.89 -11.08 0.93
C GLY A 74 -5.12 -11.00 -0.40
N ALA A 75 -5.44 -9.97 -1.20
CA ALA A 75 -4.89 -9.81 -2.54
C ALA A 75 -3.36 -9.59 -2.59
N PHE A 76 -2.77 -9.10 -1.49
CA PHE A 76 -1.33 -8.85 -1.36
C PHE A 76 -0.67 -9.85 -0.39
N LYS A 77 -1.22 -11.06 -0.24
CA LYS A 77 -0.60 -12.11 0.55
C LYS A 77 0.86 -12.34 0.12
N GLY A 78 1.77 -12.35 1.09
CA GLY A 78 3.20 -12.58 0.83
C GLY A 78 3.92 -11.41 0.14
N VAL A 79 3.23 -10.31 -0.13
CA VAL A 79 3.78 -9.11 -0.75
C VAL A 79 3.87 -8.01 0.31
N PRO A 80 5.03 -7.39 0.52
CA PRO A 80 5.15 -6.31 1.50
C PRO A 80 4.26 -5.11 1.17
N VAL A 81 3.63 -4.56 2.20
CA VAL A 81 2.76 -3.38 2.09
C VAL A 81 3.08 -2.37 3.18
N SER A 82 2.84 -1.09 2.88
CA SER A 82 2.92 0.02 3.83
C SER A 82 1.57 0.73 3.83
N VAL A 83 0.98 0.88 5.02
CA VAL A 83 -0.37 1.40 5.21
C VAL A 83 -0.39 2.48 6.28
N ALA A 84 -1.11 3.57 6.03
CA ALA A 84 -1.24 4.69 6.95
C ALA A 84 -2.72 5.12 7.13
N PRO A 85 -3.11 5.55 8.34
CA PRO A 85 -4.45 6.08 8.58
C PRO A 85 -4.57 7.51 8.04
N ILE A 86 -5.72 7.82 7.45
CA ILE A 86 -6.17 9.18 7.16
C ILE A 86 -6.97 9.65 8.37
N LYS A 87 -6.47 10.70 9.03
CA LYS A 87 -7.07 11.24 10.26
C LYS A 87 -7.61 12.65 10.08
N VAL A 88 -8.74 12.92 10.70
CA VAL A 88 -9.30 14.27 10.86
C VAL A 88 -9.45 14.53 12.36
N GLY A 89 -8.59 15.38 12.92
CA GLY A 89 -8.41 15.45 14.36
C GLY A 89 -7.94 14.10 14.92
N ASP A 90 -8.61 13.61 15.95
CA ASP A 90 -8.31 12.32 16.58
C ASP A 90 -9.03 11.13 15.91
N GLN A 91 -9.88 11.38 14.91
CA GLN A 91 -10.71 10.36 14.28
C GLN A 91 -10.02 9.78 13.04
N VAL A 92 -10.00 8.45 12.92
CA VAL A 92 -9.51 7.72 11.76
C VAL A 92 -10.67 7.53 10.78
N VAL A 93 -10.65 8.26 9.65
CA VAL A 93 -11.76 8.25 8.69
C VAL A 93 -11.56 7.23 7.57
N ALA A 94 -10.30 6.96 7.22
CA ALA A 94 -9.91 6.04 6.16
C ALA A 94 -8.48 5.54 6.38
N ALA A 95 -8.04 4.60 5.56
CA ALA A 95 -6.66 4.15 5.47
C ALA A 95 -6.25 4.05 4.00
N VAL A 96 -4.98 4.37 3.74
CA VAL A 96 -4.33 4.24 2.42
C VAL A 96 -3.18 3.26 2.54
N GLY A 97 -3.10 2.32 1.59
CA GLY A 97 -2.07 1.30 1.53
C GLY A 97 -1.42 1.25 0.16
N VAL A 98 -0.12 1.02 0.14
CA VAL A 98 0.66 0.81 -1.08
C VAL A 98 1.48 -0.47 -0.96
N VAL A 99 1.73 -1.14 -2.08
CA VAL A 99 2.78 -2.18 -2.13
C VAL A 99 4.13 -1.50 -1.90
N ASP A 100 4.94 -2.07 -1.02
CA ASP A 100 6.23 -1.50 -0.62
C ASP A 100 7.38 -2.45 -0.98
N VAL A 101 7.78 -2.42 -2.25
CA VAL A 101 8.89 -3.26 -2.75
C VAL A 101 10.26 -2.72 -2.37
N VAL A 102 10.38 -1.42 -2.07
CA VAL A 102 11.67 -0.77 -1.80
C VAL A 102 12.01 -0.85 -0.31
N GLY A 103 11.02 -0.72 0.57
CA GLY A 103 11.19 -0.78 2.02
C GLY A 103 11.58 -2.15 2.57
N THR A 104 11.59 -3.19 1.73
CA THR A 104 11.98 -4.56 2.10
C THR A 104 13.30 -5.03 1.50
N ILE A 105 13.95 -4.22 0.67
CA ILE A 105 15.29 -4.56 0.18
C ILE A 105 16.28 -4.16 1.27
N ASP A 106 16.87 -5.16 1.93
CA ASP A 106 18.08 -4.95 2.74
C ASP A 106 19.24 -4.71 1.76
N ILE A 107 19.46 -3.44 1.46
CA ILE A 107 20.48 -2.98 0.53
C ILE A 107 21.87 -3.52 0.94
N PRO A 108 22.29 -3.44 2.21
CA PRO A 108 23.50 -4.11 2.69
C PRO A 108 23.57 -5.61 2.36
N GLU A 109 22.51 -6.38 2.61
CA GLU A 109 22.47 -7.82 2.32
C GLU A 109 22.63 -8.12 0.82
N VAL A 110 21.92 -7.37 -0.03
CA VAL A 110 22.01 -7.50 -1.49
C VAL A 110 23.42 -7.21 -2.00
N PHE A 111 24.06 -6.15 -1.50
CA PHE A 111 25.44 -5.83 -1.88
C PHE A 111 26.44 -6.88 -1.35
N GLY A 112 26.20 -7.44 -0.17
CA GLY A 112 26.98 -8.56 0.37
C GLY A 112 26.95 -9.78 -0.57
N ALA A 113 25.75 -10.24 -0.94
CA ALA A 113 25.57 -11.35 -1.86
C ALA A 113 26.20 -11.09 -3.25
N TYR A 114 26.08 -9.87 -3.76
CA TYR A 114 26.71 -9.48 -5.03
C TYR A 114 28.24 -9.62 -4.97
N THR A 115 28.85 -9.22 -3.86
CA THR A 115 30.31 -9.31 -3.68
C THR A 115 30.80 -10.76 -3.67
N GLU A 116 30.03 -11.67 -3.06
CA GLU A 116 30.33 -13.11 -3.06
C GLU A 116 30.23 -13.73 -4.46
N VAL A 117 29.18 -13.39 -5.22
CA VAL A 117 29.02 -13.85 -6.61
C VAL A 117 30.20 -13.38 -7.47
N VAL A 118 30.57 -12.10 -7.38
CA VAL A 118 31.71 -11.56 -8.14
C VAL A 118 33.00 -12.30 -7.78
N ARG A 119 33.24 -12.59 -6.49
CA ARG A 119 34.40 -13.34 -6.03
C ARG A 119 34.43 -14.78 -6.58
N GLN A 120 33.31 -15.49 -6.59
CA GLN A 120 33.24 -16.85 -7.13
C GLN A 120 33.56 -16.89 -8.63
N VAL A 121 33.00 -15.95 -9.40
CA VAL A 121 33.20 -15.89 -10.85
C VAL A 121 34.63 -15.45 -11.21
N SER A 122 35.24 -14.59 -10.40
CA SER A 122 36.62 -14.13 -10.63
C SER A 122 37.69 -15.14 -10.20
N GLN A 123 37.37 -16.07 -9.29
CA GLN A 123 38.28 -17.16 -8.89
C GLN A 123 38.22 -18.40 -9.82
N GLY A 124 37.24 -18.45 -10.73
CA GLY A 124 37.09 -19.51 -11.72
C GLY A 124 37.82 -19.26 -13.05
N ARG A 125 38.76 -18.32 -13.11
CA ARG A 125 39.49 -17.93 -14.32
C ARG A 125 41.00 -18.09 -14.17
#